data_AF-A0AAV5SSU4-F1
#
_entry.id   AF-A0AAV5SSU4-F1
#
_cell.length_a   1.000
_cell.length_b   1.000
_cell.length_c   1.000
_cell.angle_alpha   90.00
_cell.angle_beta   90.00
_cell.angle_gamma   90.00
#
_symmetry.space_group_name_H-M   'P 1'
#
loop_
_entity.id
_entity.type
_entity.pdbx_description
1 polymer ?
#
loop_
_entity_poly.entity_id
_entity_poly.type
_entity_poly.pdbx_seq_one_letter_code
_entity_poly.pdbx_strand_id
1 'polypeptide(L)'
;MGPCFDEPDKKATFQLTIVHPTELAAYSNTAGETEVYENGRSRTFFERTVPLPTYAVALALTNQDVMEIELDGHKVRPLLTLKMRRFLSMCLSFRLRQVLQEYENLEHQRCNSDWLIVEDFTYAAMKNPGLITSRPDETYETNRIHEIAHQYFGNLVTLRSWEQIWLNEGFARFFE
;
A
#
# COMPACT_ATOMS: atom_id res chain seq x y z
N MET A 1 1.60 -16.35 -1.76
CA MET A 1 0.37 -16.52 -0.96
C MET A 1 0.25 -17.99 -0.57
N GLY A 2 -0.22 -18.29 0.65
CA GLY A 2 -0.27 -19.65 1.23
C GLY A 2 -1.62 -19.95 1.90
N PRO A 3 -1.78 -21.12 2.54
CA PRO A 3 -3.03 -21.51 3.20
C PRO A 3 -3.46 -20.49 4.25
N CYS A 4 -4.70 -20.00 4.16
CA CYS A 4 -5.27 -19.02 5.08
C CYS A 4 -6.79 -19.13 5.17
N PHE A 5 -7.38 -18.49 6.18
CA PHE A 5 -8.83 -18.27 6.26
C PHE A 5 -9.18 -17.05 5.42
N ASP A 6 -9.50 -17.27 4.15
CA ASP A 6 -9.63 -16.20 3.15
C ASP A 6 -11.02 -15.54 3.14
N GLU A 7 -11.39 -14.98 4.29
CA GLU A 7 -12.63 -14.25 4.52
C GLU A 7 -12.33 -12.87 5.11
N PRO A 8 -13.04 -11.81 4.69
CA PRO A 8 -12.72 -10.42 5.05
C PRO A 8 -12.86 -10.12 6.55
N ASP A 9 -13.69 -10.86 7.28
CA ASP A 9 -13.88 -10.71 8.73
C ASP A 9 -12.82 -11.47 9.56
N LYS A 10 -11.99 -12.31 8.94
CA LYS A 10 -10.94 -13.09 9.62
C LYS A 10 -9.62 -12.34 9.63
N LYS A 11 -9.64 -11.12 10.19
CA LYS A 11 -8.43 -10.30 10.31
C LYS A 11 -7.36 -10.99 11.16
N ALA A 12 -6.12 -10.91 10.72
CA ALA A 12 -4.95 -11.42 11.43
C ALA A 12 -3.76 -10.46 11.25
N THR A 13 -2.75 -10.58 12.10
CA THR A 13 -1.47 -9.89 11.90
C THR A 13 -0.57 -10.75 11.02
N PHE A 14 0.18 -10.12 10.12
CA PHE A 14 1.10 -10.81 9.20
C PHE A 14 2.53 -10.35 9.45
N GLN A 15 3.48 -11.28 9.39
CA GLN A 15 4.90 -10.95 9.42
C GLN A 15 5.57 -11.73 8.29
N LEU A 16 6.05 -11.00 7.29
CA LEU A 16 6.62 -11.61 6.10
C LEU A 16 8.14 -11.65 6.19
N THR A 17 8.72 -12.72 5.68
CA THR A 17 10.15 -12.82 5.42
C THR A 17 10.32 -13.38 4.03
N ILE A 18 11.11 -12.72 3.20
CA ILE A 18 11.34 -13.14 1.83
C ILE A 18 12.83 -13.21 1.53
N VAL A 19 13.22 -14.29 0.86
CA VAL A 19 14.53 -14.41 0.22
C VAL A 19 14.33 -14.11 -1.26
N HIS A 20 15.08 -13.14 -1.78
CA HIS A 20 14.95 -12.66 -3.16
C HIS A 20 16.34 -12.42 -3.79
N PRO A 21 16.45 -12.31 -5.12
CA PRO A 21 17.70 -11.91 -5.77
C PRO A 21 18.16 -10.53 -5.28
N THR A 22 19.46 -10.35 -5.07
CA THR A 22 20.04 -9.12 -4.50
C THR A 22 19.83 -7.89 -5.37
N GLU A 23 19.63 -8.08 -6.68
CA GLU A 23 19.34 -7.02 -7.65
C GLU A 23 17.91 -6.47 -7.56
N LEU A 24 17.02 -7.12 -6.81
CA LEU A 24 15.65 -6.66 -6.56
C LEU A 24 15.51 -6.11 -5.14
N ALA A 25 14.69 -5.09 -4.97
CA ALA A 25 14.24 -4.62 -3.66
C ALA A 25 12.87 -5.23 -3.33
N ALA A 26 12.66 -5.56 -2.05
CA ALA A 26 11.41 -6.11 -1.54
C ALA A 26 10.57 -5.07 -0.79
N TYR A 27 9.28 -5.02 -1.10
CA TYR A 27 8.30 -4.12 -0.48
C TYR A 27 7.10 -4.91 0.02
N SER A 28 6.50 -4.47 1.12
CA SER A 28 5.29 -5.06 1.70
C SER A 28 4.51 -3.99 2.48
N ASN A 29 3.49 -4.40 3.23
CA ASN A 29 2.62 -3.53 4.01
C ASN A 29 3.35 -2.70 5.08
N THR A 30 4.52 -3.16 5.53
CA THR A 30 5.32 -2.58 6.62
C THR A 30 6.76 -2.34 6.19
N ALA A 31 7.51 -1.58 6.99
CA ALA A 31 8.95 -1.41 6.84
C ALA A 31 9.65 -2.77 6.90
N GLY A 32 10.71 -2.91 6.10
CA GLY A 32 11.52 -4.11 6.05
C GLY A 32 12.99 -3.80 6.17
N GLU A 33 13.71 -4.69 6.86
CA GLU A 33 15.16 -4.67 6.97
C GLU A 33 15.73 -5.78 6.08
N THR A 34 16.72 -5.43 5.26
CA THR A 34 17.33 -6.34 4.28
C THR A 34 18.76 -6.67 4.69
N GLU A 35 19.07 -7.96 4.76
CA GLU A 35 20.42 -8.48 4.95
C GLU A 35 20.91 -9.24 3.71
N VAL A 36 22.23 -9.33 3.56
CA VAL A 36 22.84 -10.19 2.56
C VAL A 36 22.57 -11.65 2.94
N TYR A 37 22.15 -12.44 1.97
CA TYR A 37 21.90 -13.87 2.10
C TYR A 37 22.84 -14.65 1.16
N GLU A 38 22.89 -15.97 1.32
CA GLU A 38 23.77 -16.83 0.55
C GLU A 38 23.43 -16.86 -0.95
N ASN A 39 24.44 -17.04 -1.79
CA ASN A 39 24.32 -17.29 -3.22
C ASN A 39 23.67 -16.15 -4.03
N GLY A 40 24.10 -14.91 -3.81
CA GLY A 40 23.62 -13.74 -4.57
C GLY A 40 22.16 -13.39 -4.29
N ARG A 41 21.67 -13.75 -3.11
CA ARG A 41 20.33 -13.44 -2.64
C ARG A 41 20.42 -12.50 -1.45
N SER A 42 19.33 -11.79 -1.22
CA SER A 42 19.11 -11.01 -0.01
C SER A 42 17.90 -11.58 0.73
N ARG A 43 17.82 -11.30 2.02
CA ARG A 43 16.68 -11.65 2.86
C ARG A 43 16.12 -10.39 3.49
N THR A 44 14.83 -10.14 3.26
CA THR A 44 14.12 -9.01 3.86
C THR A 44 13.13 -9.52 4.91
N PHE A 45 13.22 -8.95 6.11
CA PHE A 45 12.28 -9.17 7.22
C PHE A 45 11.40 -7.94 7.35
N PHE A 46 10.08 -8.13 7.22
CA PHE A 46 9.12 -7.06 7.42
C PHE A 46 8.60 -7.04 8.85
N GLU A 47 8.32 -5.85 9.38
CA GLU A 47 7.66 -5.71 10.67
C GLU A 47 6.26 -6.33 10.65
N ARG A 48 5.76 -6.72 11.83
CA ARG A 48 4.42 -7.29 11.95
C ARG A 48 3.36 -6.24 11.60
N THR A 49 2.45 -6.58 10.70
CA THR A 49 1.29 -5.73 10.37
C THR A 49 0.35 -5.65 11.55
N VAL A 50 -0.50 -4.65 11.53
CA VAL A 50 -1.72 -4.63 12.33
C VAL A 50 -2.72 -5.67 11.82
N PRO A 51 -3.85 -5.93 12.51
CA PRO A 51 -4.84 -6.87 11.99
C PRO A 51 -5.36 -6.42 10.63
N LEU A 52 -5.05 -7.20 9.60
CA LEU A 52 -5.48 -7.00 8.22
C LEU A 52 -6.36 -8.18 7.78
N PRO A 53 -7.32 -7.97 6.87
CA PRO A 53 -7.91 -9.07 6.11
C PRO A 53 -6.86 -9.66 5.16
N THR A 54 -6.99 -10.94 4.81
CA THR A 54 -6.01 -11.66 3.96
C THR A 54 -5.79 -10.99 2.60
N TYR A 55 -6.84 -10.48 1.96
CA TYR A 55 -6.75 -9.79 0.67
C TYR A 55 -5.91 -8.51 0.69
N ALA A 56 -5.67 -7.92 1.88
CA ALA A 56 -4.94 -6.67 2.01
C ALA A 56 -3.41 -6.89 2.09
N VAL A 57 -2.95 -8.12 2.32
CA VAL A 57 -1.53 -8.46 2.36
C VAL A 57 -0.91 -8.28 0.97
N ALA A 58 0.19 -7.52 0.90
CA ALA A 58 0.89 -7.23 -0.34
C ALA A 58 2.39 -7.51 -0.23
N LEU A 59 2.98 -7.88 -1.36
CA LEU A 59 4.40 -8.12 -1.52
C LEU A 59 4.78 -7.77 -2.97
N ALA A 60 5.86 -7.00 -3.13
CA ALA A 60 6.45 -6.73 -4.43
C ALA A 60 7.96 -6.92 -4.39
N LEU A 61 8.51 -7.44 -5.50
CA LEU A 61 9.94 -7.48 -5.78
C LEU A 61 10.18 -6.67 -7.06
N THR A 62 10.97 -5.61 -6.98
CA THR A 62 11.18 -4.71 -8.13
C THR A 62 12.57 -4.06 -8.07
N ASN A 63 13.09 -3.72 -9.24
CA ASN A 63 14.30 -2.90 -9.40
C ASN A 63 13.97 -1.49 -9.92
N GLN A 64 12.70 -1.07 -9.85
CA GLN A 64 12.29 0.28 -10.22
C GLN A 64 12.95 1.33 -9.32
N ASP A 65 13.18 2.52 -9.88
CA ASP A 65 13.74 3.66 -9.15
C ASP A 65 12.77 4.09 -8.04
N VAL A 66 13.31 4.25 -6.84
CA VAL A 66 12.60 4.80 -5.67
C VAL A 66 12.89 6.29 -5.58
N MET A 67 11.83 7.10 -5.47
CA MET A 67 11.97 8.46 -4.96
C MET A 67 11.39 8.49 -3.56
N GLU A 68 12.13 9.03 -2.59
CA GLU A 68 11.61 9.26 -1.23
C GLU A 68 11.23 10.74 -1.10
N ILE A 69 10.02 10.99 -0.61
CA ILE A 69 9.51 12.34 -0.32
C ILE A 69 9.11 12.34 1.15
N GLU A 70 9.64 13.29 1.91
CA GLU A 70 9.22 13.53 3.29
C GLU A 70 8.21 14.68 3.32
N LEU A 71 7.06 14.44 3.96
CA LEU A 71 5.96 15.40 4.09
C LEU A 71 5.44 15.33 5.53
N ASP A 72 5.49 16.45 6.25
CA ASP A 72 5.09 16.58 7.67
C ASP A 72 5.61 15.45 8.58
N GLY A 73 6.87 15.02 8.37
CA GLY A 73 7.52 13.95 9.15
C GLY A 73 7.16 12.51 8.73
N HIS A 74 6.38 12.34 7.66
CA HIS A 74 6.05 11.04 7.07
C HIS A 74 6.80 10.80 5.76
N LYS A 75 7.39 9.61 5.61
CA LYS A 75 8.10 9.18 4.40
C LYS A 75 7.13 8.50 3.43
N VAL A 76 7.08 9.01 2.20
CA VAL A 76 6.32 8.44 1.08
C VAL A 76 7.32 8.03 0.01
N ARG A 77 7.21 6.79 -0.48
CA ARG A 77 8.12 6.26 -1.52
C ARG A 77 7.36 5.83 -2.77
N PRO A 78 7.18 6.75 -3.73
CA PRO A 78 6.82 6.39 -5.09
C PRO A 78 7.91 5.54 -5.77
N LEU A 79 7.48 4.42 -6.34
CA LEU A 79 8.30 3.52 -7.16
C LEU A 79 7.88 3.72 -8.62
N LEU A 80 8.77 4.30 -9.44
CA LEU A 80 8.43 4.86 -10.74
C LEU A 80 9.39 4.43 -11.86
N THR A 81 8.90 4.43 -13.09
CA THR A 81 9.74 4.50 -14.30
C THR A 81 10.10 5.97 -14.61
N LEU A 82 11.27 6.20 -15.23
CA LEU A 82 11.89 7.52 -15.48
C LEU A 82 10.97 8.58 -16.14
N LYS A 83 9.89 8.17 -16.84
CA LYS A 83 8.95 9.07 -17.53
C LYS A 83 7.95 9.77 -16.60
N MET A 84 7.73 9.30 -15.36
CA MET A 84 6.78 9.88 -14.40
C MET A 84 7.38 10.93 -13.44
N ARG A 85 8.65 11.30 -13.65
CA ARG A 85 9.44 12.22 -12.81
C ARG A 85 8.85 13.63 -12.62
N ARG A 86 7.90 14.09 -13.45
CA ARG A 86 7.44 15.50 -13.49
C ARG A 86 6.03 15.76 -12.95
N PHE A 87 5.23 14.73 -12.65
CA PHE A 87 3.83 14.89 -12.22
C PHE A 87 3.64 14.69 -10.70
N LEU A 88 4.58 13.98 -10.08
CA LEU A 88 4.44 13.44 -8.73
C LEU A 88 4.63 14.47 -7.60
N SER A 89 5.07 15.69 -7.94
CA SER A 89 5.47 16.71 -6.97
C SER A 89 4.38 17.74 -6.63
N MET A 90 3.16 17.71 -7.19
CA MET A 90 2.35 18.94 -7.23
C MET A 90 1.00 18.99 -6.48
N CYS A 91 0.21 17.92 -6.27
CA CYS A 91 -1.22 18.18 -5.95
C CYS A 91 -1.88 17.59 -4.67
N LEU A 92 -2.13 16.29 -4.46
CA LEU A 92 -3.27 15.93 -3.58
C LEU A 92 -3.05 15.04 -2.33
N SER A 93 -1.88 14.43 -2.12
CA SER A 93 -1.77 13.34 -1.13
C SER A 93 -1.75 13.75 0.36
N PHE A 94 -1.78 15.05 0.70
CA PHE A 94 -1.73 15.51 2.10
C PHE A 94 -3.05 16.05 2.68
N ARG A 95 -3.96 16.62 1.88
CA ARG A 95 -5.22 17.16 2.42
C ARG A 95 -6.17 16.08 2.95
N LEU A 96 -6.29 14.93 2.28
CA LEU A 96 -7.19 13.87 2.75
C LEU A 96 -6.67 13.17 4.01
N ARG A 97 -5.35 13.04 4.18
CA ARG A 97 -4.79 12.40 5.38
C ARG A 97 -4.95 13.28 6.63
N GLN A 98 -4.83 14.60 6.50
CA GLN A 98 -5.20 15.55 7.56
C GLN A 98 -6.69 15.49 7.89
N VAL A 99 -7.58 15.40 6.88
CA VAL A 99 -9.03 15.23 7.13
C VAL A 99 -9.34 13.90 7.82
N LEU A 100 -8.64 12.82 7.49
CA LEU A 100 -8.79 11.52 8.16
C LEU A 100 -8.17 11.52 9.58
N GLN A 101 -7.09 12.27 9.81
CA GLN A 101 -6.51 12.51 11.15
C GLN A 101 -7.43 13.37 12.04
N GLU A 102 -8.12 14.38 11.49
CA GLU A 102 -9.11 15.16 12.23
C GLU A 102 -10.35 14.33 12.62
N TYR A 103 -10.68 13.30 11.83
CA TYR A 103 -11.77 12.38 12.13
C TYR A 103 -11.41 11.28 13.15
N GLU A 104 -10.12 11.05 13.44
CA GLU A 104 -9.68 9.99 14.33
C GLU A 104 -8.56 10.41 15.29
N ASN A 105 -8.87 10.41 16.59
CA ASN A 105 -7.91 10.28 17.68
C ASN A 105 -7.17 8.90 17.67
N LEU A 106 -7.05 8.25 16.51
CA LEU A 106 -6.35 6.98 16.37
C LEU A 106 -4.91 7.29 15.99
N GLU A 107 -4.01 7.07 16.95
CA GLU A 107 -2.55 7.11 16.75
C GLU A 107 -2.20 6.38 15.45
N HIS A 108 -1.89 7.15 14.42
CA HIS A 108 -1.58 6.64 13.09
C HIS A 108 -0.39 5.69 13.20
N GLN A 109 -0.65 4.42 12.97
CA GLN A 109 0.37 3.40 12.87
C GLN A 109 1.36 3.82 11.78
N ARG A 110 2.65 3.68 12.06
CA ARG A 110 3.76 3.91 11.13
C ARG A 110 3.76 2.85 10.03
N CYS A 111 2.68 2.75 9.28
CA CYS A 111 2.67 2.01 8.03
C CYS A 111 3.47 2.83 7.01
N ASN A 112 4.24 2.15 6.16
CA ASN A 112 4.84 2.79 5.00
C ASN A 112 3.74 3.47 4.16
N SER A 113 4.11 4.35 3.24
CA SER A 113 3.18 4.86 2.25
C SER A 113 3.83 4.70 0.89
N ASP A 114 4.12 3.45 0.54
CA ASP A 114 4.74 3.11 -0.73
C ASP A 114 3.66 3.05 -1.81
N TRP A 115 3.96 3.64 -2.96
CA TRP A 115 3.07 3.60 -4.12
C TRP A 115 3.84 3.00 -5.31
N LEU A 116 3.45 1.81 -5.71
CA LEU A 116 4.10 1.06 -6.79
C LEU A 116 3.31 1.18 -8.09
N ILE A 117 4.00 1.61 -9.15
CA ILE A 117 3.43 1.64 -10.50
C ILE A 117 3.75 0.34 -11.24
N VAL A 118 2.70 -0.37 -11.61
CA VAL A 118 2.77 -1.66 -12.30
C VAL A 118 2.19 -1.47 -13.71
N GLU A 119 3.03 -1.63 -14.74
CA GLU A 119 2.63 -1.40 -16.14
C GLU A 119 1.54 -2.40 -16.58
N ASP A 120 1.71 -3.67 -16.24
CA ASP A 120 0.74 -4.74 -16.49
C ASP A 120 0.01 -5.12 -15.21
N PHE A 121 -0.96 -4.29 -14.83
CA PHE A 121 -1.85 -4.56 -13.70
C PHE A 121 -3.25 -4.86 -14.22
N THR A 122 -4.11 -5.65 -13.57
CA THR A 122 -5.46 -5.94 -14.11
C THR A 122 -6.48 -4.84 -13.78
N TYR A 123 -6.35 -4.24 -12.60
CA TYR A 123 -7.24 -3.19 -12.11
C TYR A 123 -6.64 -1.80 -12.32
N ALA A 124 -7.38 -0.74 -11.99
CA ALA A 124 -6.84 0.61 -12.02
C ALA A 124 -5.82 0.81 -10.89
N ALA A 125 -6.20 0.40 -9.67
CA ALA A 125 -5.35 0.42 -8.49
C ALA A 125 -5.81 -0.62 -7.45
N MET A 126 -5.00 -0.81 -6.40
CA MET A 126 -5.32 -1.65 -5.25
C MET A 126 -4.77 -1.07 -3.95
N LYS A 127 -5.70 -0.85 -3.01
CA LYS A 127 -5.61 -0.24 -1.68
C LYS A 127 -4.74 -0.90 -0.62
N ASN A 128 -3.83 -1.82 -0.96
CA ASN A 128 -3.11 -2.58 0.07
C ASN A 128 -2.40 -1.63 1.07
N PRO A 129 -2.70 -1.72 2.38
CA PRO A 129 -2.17 -0.78 3.36
C PRO A 129 -0.65 -0.83 3.35
N GLY A 130 -0.02 0.33 3.19
CA GLY A 130 1.42 0.48 3.14
C GLY A 130 2.13 0.18 1.82
N LEU A 131 1.43 -0.43 0.85
CA LEU A 131 1.94 -0.68 -0.50
C LEU A 131 0.80 -0.60 -1.52
N ILE A 132 0.36 0.62 -1.85
CA ILE A 132 -0.69 0.81 -2.86
C ILE A 132 -0.09 0.53 -4.25
N THR A 133 -0.81 -0.22 -5.09
CA THR A 133 -0.38 -0.52 -6.46
C THR A 133 -1.32 0.13 -7.47
N SER A 134 -0.81 0.62 -8.60
CA SER A 134 -1.68 1.16 -9.68
C SER A 134 -1.05 1.06 -11.06
N ARG A 135 -1.89 1.15 -12.10
CA ARG A 135 -1.43 1.37 -13.48
C ARG A 135 -0.88 2.79 -13.67
N PRO A 136 -0.04 3.01 -14.70
CA PRO A 136 0.25 4.34 -15.23
C PRO A 136 -0.91 4.82 -16.12
N ASP A 137 -1.99 5.34 -15.53
CA ASP A 137 -3.17 5.87 -16.27
C ASP A 137 -3.40 7.37 -15.99
N GLU A 138 -4.09 8.07 -16.89
CA GLU A 138 -4.44 9.49 -16.82
C GLU A 138 -5.51 9.81 -15.75
N THR A 139 -6.30 8.81 -15.32
CA THR A 139 -7.29 8.93 -14.21
C THR A 139 -6.63 8.92 -12.81
N TYR A 140 -5.34 9.23 -12.76
CA TYR A 140 -4.45 9.01 -11.61
C TYR A 140 -4.91 9.71 -10.33
N GLU A 141 -5.35 10.96 -10.42
CA GLU A 141 -5.73 11.75 -9.23
C GLU A 141 -7.00 11.20 -8.56
N THR A 142 -7.99 10.89 -9.37
CA THR A 142 -9.27 10.31 -8.96
C THR A 142 -9.07 8.94 -8.30
N ASN A 143 -8.36 8.03 -8.97
CA ASN A 143 -8.03 6.71 -8.38
C ASN A 143 -7.21 6.86 -7.09
N ARG A 144 -6.33 7.87 -7.00
CA ARG A 144 -5.53 8.11 -5.80
C ARG A 144 -6.38 8.48 -4.59
N ILE A 145 -7.36 9.36 -4.75
CA ILE A 145 -8.28 9.72 -3.67
C ILE A 145 -9.04 8.48 -3.21
N HIS A 146 -9.54 7.68 -4.16
CA HIS A 146 -10.26 6.43 -3.89
C HIS A 146 -9.41 5.44 -3.06
N GLU A 147 -8.17 5.16 -3.48
CA GLU A 147 -7.28 4.24 -2.74
C GLU A 147 -6.79 4.80 -1.38
N ILE A 148 -6.71 6.13 -1.24
CA ILE A 148 -6.40 6.76 0.06
C ILE A 148 -7.60 6.66 1.00
N ALA A 149 -8.82 6.90 0.52
CA ALA A 149 -10.03 6.74 1.32
C ALA A 149 -10.18 5.30 1.85
N HIS A 150 -9.75 4.32 1.05
CA HIS A 150 -9.70 2.93 1.45
C HIS A 150 -8.78 2.59 2.61
N GLN A 151 -7.79 3.45 2.94
CA GLN A 151 -6.98 3.27 4.15
C GLN A 151 -7.86 3.29 5.42
N TYR A 152 -8.97 4.02 5.35
CA TYR A 152 -10.04 3.96 6.33
C TYR A 152 -11.10 2.91 5.95
N PHE A 153 -11.78 3.15 4.82
CA PHE A 153 -12.96 2.41 4.37
C PHE A 153 -12.54 1.18 3.56
N GLY A 154 -12.17 0.12 4.27
CA GLY A 154 -11.80 -1.16 3.72
C GLY A 154 -10.60 -1.77 4.42
N ASN A 155 -9.66 -0.95 4.87
CA ASN A 155 -8.47 -1.40 5.60
C ASN A 155 -8.69 -1.34 7.12
N LEU A 156 -8.90 -0.14 7.68
CA LEU A 156 -9.17 0.04 9.10
C LEU A 156 -10.54 -0.55 9.48
N VAL A 157 -11.60 -0.03 8.85
CA VAL A 157 -12.96 -0.55 8.96
C VAL A 157 -13.23 -1.41 7.75
N THR A 158 -13.40 -2.70 7.95
CA THR A 158 -13.61 -3.67 6.86
C THR A 158 -15.01 -4.27 6.97
N LEU A 159 -15.67 -4.42 5.81
CA LEU A 159 -16.90 -5.20 5.67
C LEU A 159 -16.80 -6.59 6.33
N ARG A 160 -17.93 -7.12 6.81
CA ARG A 160 -17.97 -8.48 7.37
C ARG A 160 -18.03 -9.54 6.26
N SER A 161 -18.78 -9.26 5.20
CA SER A 161 -19.01 -10.17 4.07
C SER A 161 -19.05 -9.39 2.77
N TRP A 162 -18.61 -10.00 1.67
CA TRP A 162 -18.54 -9.39 0.34
C TRP A 162 -19.88 -8.86 -0.19
N GLU A 163 -21.02 -9.34 0.33
CA GLU A 163 -22.34 -8.77 0.06
C GLU A 163 -22.44 -7.27 0.44
N GLN A 164 -21.57 -6.82 1.35
CA GLN A 164 -21.48 -5.45 1.85
C GLN A 164 -20.33 -4.67 1.22
N ILE A 165 -19.80 -5.09 0.06
CA ILE A 165 -18.68 -4.43 -0.63
C ILE A 165 -18.89 -2.93 -0.86
N TRP A 166 -20.15 -2.50 -0.96
CA TRP A 166 -20.51 -1.09 -1.05
C TRP A 166 -20.05 -0.26 0.15
N LEU A 167 -19.86 -0.84 1.35
CA LEU A 167 -19.30 -0.14 2.51
C LEU A 167 -17.84 0.28 2.29
N ASN A 168 -17.09 -0.48 1.49
CA ASN A 168 -15.72 -0.12 1.14
C ASN A 168 -15.72 0.76 -0.11
N GLU A 169 -16.24 0.25 -1.22
CA GLU A 169 -16.14 0.90 -2.54
C GLU A 169 -17.05 2.12 -2.66
N GLY A 170 -18.24 2.09 -2.05
CA GLY A 170 -19.19 3.19 -2.09
C GLY A 170 -18.73 4.39 -1.25
N PHE A 171 -18.13 4.14 -0.08
CA PHE A 171 -17.51 5.22 0.70
C PHE A 171 -16.27 5.76 -0.02
N ALA A 172 -15.38 4.91 -0.52
CA ALA A 172 -14.22 5.39 -1.28
C ALA A 172 -14.63 6.25 -2.49
N ARG A 173 -15.67 5.82 -3.22
CA ARG A 173 -16.25 6.57 -4.35
C ARG A 173 -16.93 7.88 -3.94
N PHE A 174 -17.43 7.98 -2.72
CA PHE A 174 -18.03 9.22 -2.21
C PHE A 174 -16.99 10.30 -1.89
N PHE A 175 -15.77 9.90 -1.53
CA PHE A 175 -14.66 10.82 -1.24
C PHE A 175 -13.86 11.24 -2.48
N GLU A 176 -13.95 10.45 -3.57
CA GLU A 176 -13.39 10.71 -4.89
C GLU A 176 -13.90 12.01 -5.53
#